data_AF-A0A4R4M3E1-F1
#
_entry.id   AF-A0A4R4M3E1-F1
#
_cell.length_a   1.000
_cell.length_b   1.000
_cell.length_c   1.000
_cell.angle_alpha   90.00
_cell.angle_beta   90.00
_cell.angle_gamma   90.00
#
_symmetry.space_group_name_H-M   'P 1'
#
loop_
_entity.id
_entity.type
_entity.pdbx_description
1 polymer ?
#
loop_
_entity_poly.entity_id
_entity_poly.type
_entity_poly.pdbx_seq_one_letter_code
_entity_poly.pdbx_strand_id
1 'polypeptide(L)'
;MESLAGRAYLVTGGGTGIGAATALHLARLGASVTVIGRGDLAGLLLSDRAAYVTGTVLTADGGQSLGAQIYGPPVNATAVTR
;
A
#
# COMPACT_ATOMS: atom_id res chain seq x y z
N MET A 1 -7.20 27.29 1.66
CA MET A 1 -7.48 25.83 1.71
C MET A 1 -7.40 25.41 3.16
N GLU A 2 -8.34 24.58 3.62
CA GLU A 2 -8.43 24.16 5.02
C GLU A 2 -7.35 23.11 5.35
N SER A 3 -6.80 23.15 6.57
CA SER A 3 -5.89 22.12 7.06
C SER A 3 -6.65 20.82 7.33
N LEU A 4 -6.04 19.68 7.02
CA LEU A 4 -6.56 18.35 7.34
C LEU A 4 -5.80 17.69 8.50
N ALA A 5 -5.00 18.46 9.24
CA ALA A 5 -4.28 17.98 10.41
C ALA A 5 -5.19 17.29 11.43
N GLY A 6 -4.74 16.15 11.96
CA GLY A 6 -5.50 15.35 12.92
C GLY A 6 -6.61 14.47 12.33
N ARG A 7 -6.82 14.51 11.00
CA ARG A 7 -7.77 13.62 10.30
C ARG A 7 -7.05 12.43 9.66
N ALA A 8 -7.73 11.29 9.63
CA ALA A 8 -7.21 10.04 9.04
C ALA A 8 -8.00 9.66 7.78
N TYR A 9 -7.30 9.23 6.73
CA TYR A 9 -7.87 8.84 5.44
C TYR A 9 -7.30 7.51 4.96
N LEU A 10 -8.14 6.71 4.30
CA LEU A 10 -7.74 5.47 3.64
C LEU A 10 -7.86 5.65 2.12
N VAL A 11 -6.77 5.38 1.39
CA VAL A 11 -6.73 5.46 -0.08
C VAL A 11 -6.38 4.09 -0.67
N THR A 12 -7.33 3.49 -1.38
CA THR A 12 -7.09 2.29 -2.18
C THR A 12 -6.51 2.65 -3.55
N GLY A 13 -5.66 1.79 -4.11
CA GLY A 13 -4.95 2.08 -5.36
C GLY A 13 -3.96 3.25 -5.27
N GLY A 14 -3.53 3.63 -4.05
CA GLY A 14 -2.70 4.83 -3.83
C GLY A 14 -1.23 4.71 -4.25
N GLY A 15 -0.81 3.59 -4.84
CA GLY A 15 0.56 3.40 -5.31
C GLY A 15 0.89 4.18 -6.60
N THR A 16 -0.11 4.47 -7.44
CA THR A 16 0.10 5.13 -8.75
C THR A 16 -1.09 6.01 -9.16
N GLY A 17 -0.92 6.80 -10.21
CA GLY A 17 -2.00 7.53 -10.88
C GLY A 17 -2.78 8.46 -9.95
N ILE A 18 -4.10 8.47 -10.09
CA ILE A 18 -5.01 9.34 -9.32
C ILE A 18 -4.95 9.01 -7.82
N GLY A 19 -4.89 7.73 -7.44
CA GLY A 19 -4.80 7.33 -6.04
C GLY A 19 -3.55 7.91 -5.36
N ALA A 20 -2.40 7.84 -6.03
CA ALA A 20 -1.16 8.43 -5.51
C ALA A 20 -1.24 9.96 -5.43
N ALA A 21 -1.80 10.62 -6.43
CA ALA A 21 -1.98 12.07 -6.41
C ALA A 21 -2.88 12.53 -5.25
N THR A 22 -3.98 11.80 -5.02
CA THR A 22 -4.90 12.05 -3.90
C THR A 22 -4.22 11.83 -2.56
N ALA A 23 -3.51 10.72 -2.37
CA ALA A 23 -2.80 10.42 -1.12
C ALA A 23 -1.76 11.50 -0.80
N LEU A 24 -0.96 11.91 -1.80
CA LEU A 24 0.02 12.99 -1.65
C LEU A 24 -0.61 14.33 -1.34
N HIS A 25 -1.74 14.66 -1.96
CA HIS A 25 -2.44 15.91 -1.68
C HIS A 25 -2.98 15.94 -0.25
N LEU A 26 -3.59 14.85 0.24
CA LEU A 26 -4.05 14.71 1.62
C LEU A 26 -2.89 14.85 2.62
N ALA A 27 -1.77 14.17 2.36
CA ALA A 27 -0.58 14.24 3.21
C ALA A 27 -0.01 15.67 3.27
N ARG A 28 0.04 16.40 2.14
CA ARG A 28 0.48 17.80 2.09
C ARG A 28 -0.41 18.74 2.90
N LEU A 29 -1.69 18.40 3.07
CA LEU A 29 -2.62 19.14 3.93
C LEU A 29 -2.53 18.73 5.41
N GLY A 30 -1.59 17.86 5.78
CA GLY A 30 -1.32 17.43 7.15
C GLY A 30 -2.14 16.23 7.63
N ALA A 31 -2.89 15.58 6.74
CA ALA A 31 -3.66 14.40 7.10
C ALA A 31 -2.77 13.18 7.35
N SER A 32 -3.23 12.28 8.23
CA SER A 32 -2.72 10.91 8.30
C SER A 32 -3.35 10.08 7.19
N VAL A 33 -2.55 9.43 6.36
CA VAL A 33 -3.04 8.71 5.17
C VAL A 33 -2.50 7.29 5.14
N THR A 34 -3.42 6.33 5.16
CA THR A 34 -3.11 4.92 4.89
C THR A 34 -3.32 4.64 3.41
N VAL A 35 -2.31 4.11 2.73
CA VAL A 35 -2.40 3.69 1.32
C VAL A 35 -2.46 2.17 1.24
N ILE A 36 -3.44 1.65 0.50
CA ILE A 36 -3.58 0.21 0.24
C ILE A 36 -3.51 -0.03 -1.27
N GLY A 37 -2.68 -0.97 -1.70
CA GLY A 37 -2.61 -1.39 -3.09
C GLY A 37 -1.57 -2.48 -3.32
N ARG A 38 -1.58 -3.04 -4.52
CA ARG A 38 -0.48 -3.88 -5.03
C ARG A 38 0.51 -2.93 -5.70
N GLY A 39 1.76 -2.93 -5.27
CA GLY A 39 2.73 -1.96 -5.77
C GLY A 39 4.17 -2.31 -5.47
N ASP A 40 5.07 -1.69 -6.22
CA ASP A 40 6.52 -1.74 -6.02
C ASP A 40 6.90 -0.98 -4.75
N LEU A 41 6.91 -1.70 -3.63
CA LEU A 41 7.30 -1.15 -2.33
C LEU A 41 8.73 -0.60 -2.37
N ALA A 42 9.64 -1.27 -3.08
CA ALA A 42 11.02 -0.81 -3.21
C ALA A 42 11.07 0.54 -3.93
N GLY A 43 10.34 0.67 -5.04
CA GLY A 43 10.19 1.94 -5.77
C GLY A 43 9.58 3.07 -4.92
N LEU A 44 8.61 2.77 -4.06
CA LEU A 44 8.06 3.76 -3.13
C LEU A 44 9.12 4.23 -2.12
N LEU A 45 9.76 3.29 -1.43
CA LEU A 45 10.72 3.57 -0.35
C LEU A 45 11.97 4.29 -0.84
N LEU A 46 12.40 4.05 -2.07
CA LEU A 46 13.56 4.70 -2.69
C LEU A 46 13.23 6.06 -3.31
N SER A 47 11.97 6.51 -3.28
CA SER A 47 11.53 7.78 -3.88
C SER A 47 11.26 8.87 -2.85
N ASP A 48 11.20 10.13 -3.29
CA ASP A 48 10.83 11.29 -2.45
C ASP A 48 9.45 11.15 -1.79
N ARG A 49 8.59 10.27 -2.32
CA ARG A 49 7.27 9.99 -1.73
C ARG A 49 7.38 9.36 -0.35
N ALA A 50 8.49 8.68 -0.04
CA ALA A 50 8.75 8.11 1.28
C ALA A 50 8.83 9.19 2.37
N ALA A 51 9.13 10.45 2.03
CA ALA A 51 9.16 11.56 2.98
C ALA A 51 7.78 11.83 3.64
N TYR A 52 6.69 11.37 3.01
CA TYR A 52 5.34 11.47 3.56
C TYR A 52 4.94 10.28 4.45
N VAL A 53 5.80 9.26 4.57
CA VAL A 53 5.57 8.09 5.42
C VAL A 53 6.20 8.34 6.79
N THR A 54 5.38 8.75 7.76
CA THR A 54 5.84 9.09 9.12
C THR A 54 6.01 7.87 10.03
N GLY A 55 5.34 6.75 9.71
CA GLY A 55 5.49 5.50 10.45
C GLY A 55 4.45 4.48 10.03
N THR A 56 4.89 3.39 9.41
CA THR A 56 4.03 2.25 9.08
C THR A 56 4.86 0.96 8.99
N VAL A 57 4.26 -0.16 9.36
CA VAL A 57 4.82 -1.49 9.10
C VAL A 57 4.21 -2.00 7.79
N LEU A 58 5.04 -2.21 6.78
CA LEU A 58 4.61 -2.72 5.47
C LEU A 58 5.12 -4.16 5.30
N THR A 59 4.20 -5.11 5.14
CA THR A 59 4.55 -6.48 4.79
C THR A 59 4.91 -6.53 3.31
N ALA A 60 6.15 -6.94 3.00
CA ALA A 60 6.64 -7.12 1.64
C ALA A 60 6.67 -8.62 1.31
N ASP A 61 5.52 -9.20 0.95
CA ASP A 61 5.38 -10.65 0.71
C ASP A 61 5.08 -11.00 -0.76
N GLY A 62 5.22 -10.04 -1.69
CA GLY A 62 4.87 -10.23 -3.10
C GLY A 62 3.36 -10.26 -3.38
N GLY A 63 2.51 -9.82 -2.45
CA GLY A 63 1.06 -9.76 -2.62
C GLY A 63 0.29 -10.95 -2.02
N GLN A 64 0.90 -11.65 -1.06
CA GLN A 64 0.39 -12.86 -0.39
C GLN A 64 -0.17 -12.60 1.03
N SER A 65 -0.57 -11.37 1.38
CA SER A 65 -0.96 -11.08 2.76
C SER A 65 -2.34 -11.61 3.19
N LEU A 66 -3.15 -12.12 2.26
CA LEU A 66 -4.39 -12.87 2.53
C LEU A 66 -4.31 -14.16 1.73
N GLY A 67 -4.36 -15.29 2.43
CA GLY A 67 -4.01 -16.61 1.90
C GLY A 67 -4.63 -16.99 0.54
N ALA A 68 -3.93 -17.96 -0.07
CA ALA A 68 -3.97 -18.44 -1.45
C ALA A 68 -3.05 -17.64 -2.39
N GLN A 69 -2.03 -18.34 -2.89
CA GLN A 69 -1.09 -17.85 -3.89
C GLN A 69 -1.82 -17.39 -5.16
N ILE A 70 -1.72 -16.10 -5.48
CA ILE A 70 -2.42 -15.48 -6.62
C ILE A 70 -1.58 -15.57 -7.91
N TYR A 71 -0.26 -15.78 -7.80
CA TYR A 71 0.66 -15.90 -8.94
C TYR A 71 1.65 -17.05 -8.73
N GLY A 72 1.87 -17.87 -9.76
CA GLY A 72 2.74 -19.05 -9.73
C GLY A 72 1.98 -20.37 -9.48
N PRO A 73 2.63 -21.54 -9.68
CA PRO A 73 2.01 -22.85 -9.51
C PRO A 73 1.58 -23.11 -8.06
N PRO A 74 0.33 -23.55 -7.82
CA PRO A 74 -0.27 -23.61 -6.48
C PRO A 74 0.60 -24.40 -5.50
N VAL A 75 0.95 -23.76 -4.38
CA VAL A 75 1.77 -24.36 -3.31
C VAL A 75 1.08 -25.52 -2.56
N ASN A 76 -0.20 -25.79 -2.85
CA ASN A 76 -1.03 -26.77 -2.14
C ASN A 76 -1.54 -27.92 -3.02
N ALA A 77 -1.04 -28.10 -4.25
CA ALA A 77 -1.52 -29.16 -5.16
C ALA A 77 -1.01 -30.58 -4.82
N THR A 78 -0.50 -30.82 -3.61
CA THR A 78 0.00 -32.14 -3.20
C THR A 78 -0.43 -32.44 -1.76
N ALA A 79 -1.70 -32.80 -1.54
CA ALA A 79 -2.16 -33.69 -0.45
C ALA A 79 -3.70 -33.77 -0.35
N VAL A 80 -4.42 -34.20 -1.39
CA VAL A 80 -5.70 -34.91 -1.21
C VAL A 80 -5.83 -35.96 -2.31
N THR A 81 -5.06 -37.03 -2.20
CA THR A 81 -5.41 -38.33 -2.78
C THR A 81 -5.00 -39.39 -1.79
N ARG A 82 -5.88 -39.62 -0.82
CA ARG A 82 -6.17 -40.94 -0.24
C ARG A 82 -7.51 -40.88 0.47
#